data_AF-A0A370TMB4-F1
#
_entry.id   AF-A0A370TMB4-F1
#
_cell.length_a   1.000
_cell.length_b   1.000
_cell.length_c   1.000
_cell.angle_alpha   90.00
_cell.angle_beta   90.00
_cell.angle_gamma   90.00
#
_symmetry.space_group_name_H-M   'P 1'
#
loop_
_entity.id
_entity.type
_entity.pdbx_description
1 polymer ?
#
loop_
_entity_poly.entity_id
_entity_poly.type
_entity_poly.pdbx_seq_one_letter_code
_entity_poly.pdbx_strand_id
1 'polypeptide(L)'
;MYRKRKAANSANLAPWFPPHLQRNIYLSLLHLDPAEGKEKSPAVPESVLRAALLRRAVEDIRRIIEIRSAKQACSTLLQRGSIGDDLWQRFLRAEKEMEEELRDVVMEANALAPNWGQTIFQSANEIAAGTMFQNRLKEIQAQTDVEKEWWEKRRASIQSEFMKELDIPTTTVGKSSDDDAVLVESANGSIRNKKGKK
;
A
#
# COMPACT_ATOMS: atom_id res chain seq x y z
N MET A 1 -13.43 -35.00 24.99
CA MET A 1 -14.44 -33.92 24.87
C MET A 1 -13.85 -32.51 24.84
N TYR A 2 -13.05 -32.08 25.83
CA TYR A 2 -12.49 -30.71 25.89
C TYR A 2 -11.64 -30.30 24.67
N ARG A 3 -10.69 -31.14 24.22
CA ARG A 3 -9.87 -30.86 23.02
C ARG A 3 -10.70 -30.68 21.75
N LYS A 4 -11.71 -31.55 21.57
CA LYS A 4 -12.66 -31.48 20.43
C LYS A 4 -13.46 -30.17 20.45
N ARG A 5 -13.93 -29.74 21.64
CA ARG A 5 -14.63 -28.46 21.82
C ARG A 5 -13.71 -27.26 21.57
N LYS A 6 -12.47 -27.29 22.05
CA LYS A 6 -11.48 -26.23 21.81
C LYS A 6 -11.17 -26.08 20.32
N ALA A 7 -10.98 -27.19 19.61
CA ALA A 7 -10.75 -27.20 18.16
C ALA A 7 -11.96 -26.70 17.36
N ALA A 8 -13.18 -27.08 17.76
CA ALA A 8 -14.41 -26.59 17.12
C ALA A 8 -14.61 -25.08 17.35
N ASN A 9 -14.35 -24.60 18.57
CA ASN A 9 -14.45 -23.18 18.89
C ASN A 9 -13.42 -22.37 18.10
N SER A 10 -12.19 -22.86 17.95
CA SER A 10 -11.21 -22.18 17.11
C SER A 10 -11.65 -22.22 15.64
N ALA A 11 -12.14 -23.34 15.12
CA ALA A 11 -12.59 -23.44 13.72
C ALA A 11 -13.71 -22.45 13.36
N ASN A 12 -14.59 -22.09 14.32
CA ASN A 12 -15.68 -21.14 14.12
C ASN A 12 -15.26 -19.66 14.15
N LEU A 13 -13.98 -19.36 14.33
CA LEU A 13 -13.49 -17.98 14.31
C LEU A 13 -13.58 -17.41 12.90
N ALA A 14 -13.99 -16.14 12.81
CA ALA A 14 -14.08 -15.45 11.54
C ALA A 14 -12.70 -15.41 10.84
N PRO A 15 -12.66 -15.61 9.50
CA PRO A 15 -11.43 -15.50 8.72
C PRO A 15 -10.77 -14.12 8.90
N TRP A 16 -9.44 -14.08 8.86
CA TRP A 16 -8.69 -12.83 8.95
C TRP A 16 -8.85 -11.97 7.70
N PHE A 17 -8.71 -12.59 6.52
CA PHE A 17 -8.88 -11.93 5.23
C PHE A 17 -10.28 -12.18 4.66
N PRO A 18 -10.80 -11.23 3.86
CA PRO A 18 -11.97 -11.48 3.05
C PRO A 18 -11.71 -12.59 2.01
N PRO A 19 -12.79 -13.18 1.44
CA PRO A 19 -12.69 -14.22 0.43
C PRO A 19 -11.73 -13.84 -0.70
N HIS A 20 -10.92 -14.80 -1.14
CA HIS A 20 -9.89 -14.56 -2.15
C HIS A 20 -10.48 -14.51 -3.56
N LEU A 21 -10.71 -13.29 -4.07
CA LEU A 21 -11.33 -13.09 -5.38
C LEU A 21 -10.52 -13.68 -6.54
N GLN A 22 -9.22 -13.39 -6.62
CA GLN A 22 -8.37 -13.82 -7.73
C GLN A 22 -8.19 -15.34 -7.77
N ARG A 23 -8.08 -15.99 -6.60
CA ARG A 23 -8.15 -17.45 -6.47
C ARG A 23 -9.47 -17.99 -7.02
N ASN A 24 -10.60 -17.41 -6.60
CA ASN A 24 -11.92 -17.86 -7.07
C ASN A 24 -12.06 -17.70 -8.58
N ILE A 25 -11.58 -16.59 -9.16
CA ILE A 25 -11.57 -16.37 -10.61
C ILE A 25 -10.72 -17.45 -11.29
N TYR A 26 -9.50 -17.69 -10.83
CA TYR A 26 -8.61 -18.70 -11.40
C TYR A 26 -9.24 -20.11 -11.36
N LEU A 27 -9.79 -20.52 -10.22
CA LEU A 27 -10.45 -21.81 -10.10
C LEU A 27 -11.73 -21.89 -10.94
N SER A 28 -12.48 -20.80 -11.05
CA SER A 28 -13.67 -20.76 -11.92
C SER A 28 -13.29 -20.90 -13.40
N LEU A 29 -12.15 -20.31 -13.82
CA LEU A 29 -11.62 -20.47 -15.17
C LEU A 29 -11.13 -21.90 -15.43
N LEU A 30 -10.59 -22.59 -14.41
CA LEU A 30 -10.13 -23.98 -14.52
C LEU A 30 -11.30 -24.96 -14.66
N HIS A 31 -12.39 -24.73 -13.94
CA HIS A 31 -13.60 -25.58 -13.95
C HIS A 31 -14.68 -25.03 -14.87
N LEU A 32 -14.32 -24.19 -15.84
CA LEU A 32 -15.29 -23.63 -16.78
C LEU A 32 -15.70 -24.74 -17.75
N ASP A 33 -16.85 -25.36 -17.50
CA ASP A 33 -17.40 -26.40 -18.36
C ASP A 33 -17.64 -25.82 -19.77
N PRO A 34 -17.37 -26.60 -20.83
CA PRO A 34 -17.71 -26.16 -22.17
C PRO A 34 -19.20 -25.85 -22.23
N ALA A 35 -19.54 -24.63 -22.66
CA ALA A 35 -20.93 -24.21 -22.84
C ALA A 35 -21.72 -25.29 -23.61
N GLU A 36 -22.91 -25.61 -23.12
CA GLU A 36 -23.80 -26.66 -23.61
C GLU A 36 -23.75 -26.78 -25.14
N GLY A 37 -23.18 -27.88 -25.64
CA GLY A 37 -23.18 -28.21 -27.08
C GLY A 37 -21.82 -28.19 -27.80
N LYS A 38 -20.69 -27.92 -27.13
CA LYS A 38 -19.35 -28.06 -27.75
C LYS A 38 -18.44 -29.02 -26.96
N GLU A 39 -18.46 -30.30 -27.33
CA GLU A 39 -17.77 -31.39 -26.61
C GLU A 39 -16.23 -31.29 -26.50
N LYS A 40 -15.51 -30.41 -27.23
CA LYS A 40 -14.05 -30.62 -27.44
C LYS A 40 -13.16 -29.37 -27.46
N SER A 41 -13.39 -28.37 -26.61
CA SER A 41 -12.41 -27.29 -26.47
C SER A 41 -12.23 -26.87 -25.02
N PRO A 42 -10.99 -26.75 -24.49
CA PRO A 42 -10.79 -26.00 -23.26
C PRO A 42 -11.20 -24.56 -23.57
N ALA A 43 -12.26 -24.09 -22.93
CA ALA A 43 -12.87 -22.80 -23.27
C ALA A 43 -11.94 -21.60 -23.02
N VAL A 44 -10.86 -21.78 -22.25
CA VAL A 44 -9.96 -20.72 -21.80
C VAL A 44 -8.54 -20.95 -22.34
N PRO A 45 -7.94 -19.97 -23.03
CA PRO A 45 -6.55 -20.05 -23.45
C PRO A 45 -5.58 -20.16 -22.28
N GLU A 46 -4.51 -20.93 -22.44
CA GLU A 46 -3.50 -21.14 -21.40
C GLU A 46 -2.83 -19.83 -20.95
N SER A 47 -2.65 -18.87 -21.87
CA SER A 47 -2.13 -17.53 -21.55
C SER A 47 -3.01 -16.79 -20.53
N VAL A 48 -4.33 -16.98 -20.59
CA VAL A 48 -5.29 -16.40 -19.64
C VAL A 48 -5.17 -17.09 -18.29
N LEU A 49 -5.02 -18.42 -18.24
CA LEU A 49 -4.81 -19.16 -16.99
C LEU A 49 -3.51 -18.75 -16.30
N ARG A 50 -2.41 -18.63 -17.05
CA ARG A 50 -1.12 -18.15 -16.51
C ARG A 50 -1.23 -16.71 -15.99
N ALA A 51 -1.92 -15.83 -16.72
CA ALA A 51 -2.17 -14.46 -16.28
C ALA A 51 -3.04 -14.41 -15.00
N ALA A 52 -4.08 -15.24 -14.92
CA ALA A 52 -4.94 -15.35 -13.75
C ALA A 52 -4.18 -15.87 -12.53
N LEU A 53 -3.33 -16.89 -12.70
CA LEU A 53 -2.46 -17.39 -11.62
C LEU A 53 -1.46 -16.33 -11.15
N LEU A 54 -0.87 -15.57 -12.07
CA LEU A 54 0.00 -14.45 -11.71
C LEU A 54 -0.75 -13.37 -10.91
N ARG A 55 -2.01 -13.08 -11.27
CA ARG A 55 -2.85 -12.14 -10.51
C ARG A 55 -3.23 -12.66 -9.12
N ARG A 56 -3.42 -13.97 -8.96
CA ARG A 56 -3.58 -14.63 -7.65
C ARG A 56 -2.30 -14.46 -6.83
N ALA A 57 -1.14 -14.82 -7.38
CA ALA A 57 0.16 -14.66 -6.72
C ALA A 57 0.46 -13.21 -6.27
N VAL A 58 0.08 -12.21 -7.07
CA VAL A 58 0.23 -10.78 -6.70
C VAL A 58 -0.59 -10.42 -5.47
N GLU A 59 -1.82 -10.95 -5.36
CA GLU A 59 -2.66 -10.73 -4.20
C GLU A 59 -2.13 -11.46 -2.96
N ASP A 60 -1.63 -12.70 -3.13
CA ASP A 60 -0.98 -13.44 -2.04
C ASP A 60 0.24 -12.69 -1.49
N ILE A 61 1.04 -12.07 -2.37
CA ILE A 61 2.17 -11.21 -1.96
C ILE A 61 1.68 -10.02 -1.11
N ARG A 62 0.59 -9.36 -1.49
CA ARG A 62 0.04 -8.25 -0.70
C ARG A 62 -0.39 -8.73 0.68
N ARG A 63 -1.12 -9.86 0.73
CA ARG A 63 -1.62 -10.43 1.98
C ARG A 63 -0.48 -10.89 2.89
N ILE A 64 0.56 -11.57 2.38
CA ILE A 64 1.69 -11.99 3.22
C ILE A 64 2.51 -10.81 3.74
N ILE A 65 2.66 -9.73 2.95
CA ILE A 65 3.30 -8.49 3.42
C ILE A 65 2.47 -7.88 4.57
N GLU A 66 1.14 -7.86 4.43
CA GLU A 66 0.24 -7.38 5.48
C GLU A 66 0.36 -8.20 6.76
N ILE A 67 0.34 -9.54 6.66
CA ILE A 67 0.55 -10.44 7.81
C ILE A 67 1.91 -10.12 8.47
N ARG A 68 2.99 -10.07 7.69
CA ARG A 68 4.35 -9.84 8.24
C ARG A 68 4.45 -8.50 8.96
N SER A 69 3.85 -7.45 8.41
CA SER A 69 3.80 -6.13 9.03
C SER A 69 2.97 -6.15 10.33
N ALA A 70 1.79 -6.77 10.29
CA ALA A 70 0.90 -6.86 11.43
C ALA A 70 1.46 -7.72 12.57
N LYS A 71 2.23 -8.79 12.27
CA LYS A 71 2.79 -9.72 13.27
C LYS A 71 3.57 -9.01 14.37
N GLN A 72 4.44 -8.07 13.98
CA GLN A 72 5.28 -7.33 14.93
C GLN A 72 4.44 -6.43 15.84
N ALA A 73 3.45 -5.74 15.27
CA ALA A 73 2.55 -4.86 16.02
C ALA A 73 1.65 -5.66 16.97
N CYS A 74 1.03 -6.74 16.47
CA CYS A 74 0.15 -7.62 17.25
C CYS A 74 0.89 -8.31 18.39
N SER A 75 2.12 -8.81 18.17
CA SER A 75 2.92 -9.42 19.25
C SER A 75 3.17 -8.45 20.40
N THR A 76 3.43 -7.18 20.09
CA THR A 76 3.65 -6.15 21.10
C THR A 76 2.36 -5.81 21.86
N LEU A 77 1.23 -5.71 21.15
CA LEU A 77 -0.08 -5.44 21.74
C LEU A 77 -0.57 -6.60 22.63
N LEU A 78 -0.23 -7.85 22.27
CA LEU A 78 -0.57 -9.03 23.07
C LEU A 78 0.18 -9.02 24.41
N GLN A 79 1.47 -8.70 24.40
CA GLN A 79 2.28 -8.59 25.63
C GLN A 79 1.76 -7.49 26.56
N ARG A 80 1.18 -6.42 25.99
CA ARG A 80 0.53 -5.34 26.75
C ARG A 80 -0.87 -5.67 27.24
N GLY A 81 -1.42 -6.84 26.87
CA GLY A 81 -2.79 -7.24 27.19
C GLY A 81 -3.87 -6.44 26.47
N SER A 82 -3.51 -5.66 25.44
CA SER A 82 -4.44 -4.80 24.69
C SER A 82 -5.23 -5.54 23.61
N ILE A 83 -4.82 -6.77 23.27
CA ILE A 83 -5.55 -7.68 22.38
C ILE A 83 -5.76 -9.04 23.04
N GLY A 84 -6.87 -9.70 22.70
CA GLY A 84 -7.19 -11.03 23.25
C GLY A 84 -6.43 -12.16 22.55
N ASP A 85 -6.23 -13.27 23.28
CA ASP A 85 -5.62 -14.50 22.73
C ASP A 85 -6.38 -15.03 21.51
N ASP A 86 -7.71 -14.88 21.48
CA ASP A 86 -8.53 -15.29 20.34
C ASP A 86 -8.11 -14.61 19.01
N LEU A 87 -7.83 -13.30 19.06
CA LEU A 87 -7.37 -12.55 17.89
C LEU A 87 -6.00 -13.04 17.43
N TRP A 88 -5.12 -13.32 18.39
CA TRP A 88 -3.79 -13.85 18.11
C TRP A 88 -3.86 -15.26 17.48
N GLN A 89 -4.76 -16.13 17.95
CA GLN A 89 -4.98 -17.43 17.33
C GLN A 89 -5.55 -17.33 15.90
N ARG A 90 -6.45 -16.37 15.64
CA ARG A 90 -6.92 -16.08 14.27
C ARG A 90 -5.79 -15.63 13.36
N PHE A 91 -4.93 -14.76 13.87
CA PHE A 91 -3.77 -14.25 13.14
C PHE A 91 -2.78 -15.38 12.77
N LEU A 92 -2.41 -16.24 13.73
CA LEU A 92 -1.53 -17.39 13.47
C LEU A 92 -2.13 -18.39 12.48
N ARG A 93 -3.45 -18.58 12.51
CA ARG A 93 -4.13 -19.38 11.49
C ARG A 93 -3.99 -18.74 10.12
N ALA A 94 -4.26 -17.45 9.99
CA ALA A 94 -4.17 -16.74 8.73
C ALA A 94 -2.75 -16.77 8.15
N GLU A 95 -1.72 -16.69 9.00
CA GLU A 95 -0.32 -16.88 8.59
C GLU A 95 -0.11 -18.27 7.98
N LYS A 96 -0.60 -19.32 8.65
CA LYS A 96 -0.47 -20.70 8.15
C LYS A 96 -1.26 -20.94 6.86
N GLU A 97 -2.50 -20.47 6.79
CA GLU A 97 -3.35 -20.55 5.59
C GLU A 97 -2.69 -19.84 4.40
N MET A 98 -2.05 -18.69 4.63
CA MET A 98 -1.30 -17.98 3.60
C MET A 98 -0.06 -18.75 3.15
N GLU A 99 0.69 -19.38 4.06
CA GLU A 99 1.83 -20.21 3.66
C GLU A 99 1.41 -21.45 2.87
N GLU A 100 0.27 -22.05 3.19
CA GLU A 100 -0.31 -23.17 2.42
C GLU A 100 -0.71 -22.70 1.02
N GLU A 101 -1.42 -21.57 0.92
CA GLU A 101 -1.82 -20.97 -0.36
C GLU A 101 -0.60 -20.63 -1.25
N LEU A 102 0.47 -20.08 -0.68
CA LEU A 102 1.72 -19.82 -1.41
C LEU A 102 2.33 -21.11 -1.96
N ARG A 103 2.33 -22.21 -1.18
CA ARG A 103 2.85 -23.51 -1.64
C ARG A 103 2.00 -24.07 -2.78
N ASP A 104 0.68 -23.96 -2.68
CA ASP A 104 -0.25 -24.40 -3.73
C ASP A 104 0.00 -23.63 -5.03
N VAL A 105 0.18 -22.30 -4.97
CA VAL A 105 0.50 -21.49 -6.15
C VAL A 105 1.85 -21.89 -6.77
N VAL A 106 2.87 -22.22 -5.98
CA VAL A 106 4.15 -22.75 -6.53
C VAL A 106 3.92 -24.07 -7.27
N MET A 107 3.14 -24.98 -6.69
CA MET A 107 2.84 -26.28 -7.31
C MET A 107 2.05 -26.12 -8.60
N GLU A 108 1.01 -25.30 -8.60
CA GLU A 108 0.21 -24.99 -9.79
C GLU A 108 1.04 -24.29 -10.88
N ALA A 109 1.91 -23.35 -10.50
CA ALA A 109 2.79 -22.69 -11.44
C ALA A 109 3.74 -23.70 -12.12
N ASN A 110 4.31 -24.63 -11.35
CA ASN A 110 5.15 -25.70 -11.91
C ASN A 110 4.36 -26.68 -12.78
N ALA A 111 3.07 -26.90 -12.50
CA ALA A 111 2.20 -27.72 -13.34
C ALA A 111 1.89 -27.06 -14.69
N LEU A 112 1.75 -25.72 -14.72
CA LEU A 112 1.55 -24.96 -15.96
C LEU A 112 2.84 -24.76 -16.76
N ALA A 113 3.98 -24.57 -16.09
CA ALA A 113 5.28 -24.43 -16.73
C ALA A 113 6.40 -24.91 -15.80
N PRO A 114 7.28 -25.84 -16.24
CA PRO A 114 8.39 -26.31 -15.43
C PRO A 114 9.27 -25.16 -14.92
N ASN A 115 9.67 -25.21 -13.66
CA ASN A 115 10.49 -24.21 -12.95
C ASN A 115 9.84 -22.82 -12.77
N TRP A 116 8.61 -22.61 -13.21
CA TRP A 116 7.96 -21.30 -13.06
C TRP A 116 7.63 -20.98 -11.60
N GLY A 117 7.37 -21.99 -10.76
CA GLY A 117 7.09 -21.80 -9.34
C GLY A 117 8.24 -21.13 -8.56
N GLN A 118 9.48 -21.18 -9.06
CA GLN A 118 10.63 -20.51 -8.42
C GLN A 118 10.65 -19.00 -8.69
N THR A 119 10.09 -18.55 -9.82
CA THR A 119 10.18 -17.16 -10.29
C THR A 119 8.85 -16.42 -10.23
N ILE A 120 7.71 -17.11 -10.17
CA ILE A 120 6.37 -16.50 -10.17
C ILE A 120 6.21 -15.44 -9.07
N PHE A 121 6.68 -15.72 -7.86
CA PHE A 121 6.59 -14.79 -6.74
C PHE A 121 7.57 -13.61 -6.83
N GLN A 122 8.70 -13.78 -7.51
CA GLN A 122 9.61 -12.67 -7.80
C GLN A 122 8.91 -11.68 -8.74
N SER A 123 8.33 -12.18 -9.85
CA SER A 123 7.55 -11.35 -10.77
C SER A 123 6.32 -10.73 -10.10
N ALA A 124 5.61 -11.49 -9.26
CA ALA A 124 4.44 -10.99 -8.54
C ALA A 124 4.80 -9.87 -7.55
N ASN A 125 5.94 -9.97 -6.86
CA ASN A 125 6.45 -8.93 -5.97
C ASN A 125 6.74 -7.63 -6.73
N GLU A 126 7.42 -7.71 -7.88
CA GLU A 126 7.70 -6.53 -8.70
C GLU A 126 6.41 -5.89 -9.24
N ILE A 127 5.43 -6.70 -9.66
CA ILE A 127 4.12 -6.19 -10.10
C ILE A 127 3.38 -5.50 -8.94
N ALA A 128 3.40 -6.09 -7.74
CA ALA A 128 2.76 -5.52 -6.56
C ALA A 128 3.38 -4.15 -6.21
N ALA A 129 4.71 -4.09 -6.13
CA ALA A 129 5.46 -2.86 -5.87
C ALA A 129 5.23 -1.80 -6.95
N GLY A 130 5.32 -2.18 -8.23
CA GLY A 130 5.08 -1.30 -9.37
C GLY A 130 3.65 -0.74 -9.38
N THR A 131 2.64 -1.56 -9.05
CA THR A 131 1.25 -1.11 -8.96
C THR A 131 1.06 -0.10 -7.84
N MET A 132 1.64 -0.34 -6.66
CA MET A 132 1.57 0.61 -5.54
C MET A 132 2.23 1.94 -5.90
N PHE A 133 3.40 1.90 -6.53
CA PHE A 133 4.11 3.10 -6.96
C PHE A 133 3.31 3.90 -7.99
N GLN A 134 2.75 3.23 -9.02
CA GLN A 134 1.91 3.88 -10.01
C GLN A 134 0.65 4.50 -9.40
N ASN A 135 0.02 3.83 -8.44
CA ASN A 135 -1.15 4.38 -7.75
C ASN A 135 -0.79 5.65 -6.97
N ARG A 136 0.36 5.66 -6.29
CA ARG A 136 0.84 6.84 -5.57
C ARG A 136 1.16 8.01 -6.50
N LEU A 137 1.78 7.73 -7.66
CA LEU A 137 2.02 8.75 -8.68
C LEU A 137 0.71 9.31 -9.24
N LYS A 138 -0.29 8.46 -9.50
CA LYS A 138 -1.61 8.90 -9.97
C LYS A 138 -2.31 9.78 -8.95
N GLU A 139 -2.22 9.45 -7.66
CA GLU A 139 -2.77 10.26 -6.56
C GLU A 139 -2.12 11.65 -6.52
N ILE A 140 -0.79 11.73 -6.59
CA ILE A 140 -0.06 13.01 -6.63
C ILE A 140 -0.44 13.82 -7.88
N GLN A 141 -0.52 13.16 -9.03
CA GLN A 141 -0.88 13.82 -10.28
C GLN A 141 -2.32 14.36 -10.24
N ALA A 142 -3.26 13.64 -9.62
CA ALA A 142 -4.64 14.08 -9.47
C ALA A 142 -4.76 15.34 -8.57
N GLN A 143 -3.85 15.51 -7.60
CA GLN A 143 -3.82 16.67 -6.73
C GLN A 143 -3.34 17.95 -7.44
N THR A 144 -2.61 17.80 -8.54
CA THR A 144 -1.96 18.92 -9.25
C THR A 144 -2.95 19.99 -9.71
N ASP A 145 -4.12 19.61 -10.22
CA ASP A 145 -5.09 20.59 -10.73
C ASP A 145 -5.78 21.36 -9.60
N VAL A 146 -6.09 20.67 -8.49
CA VAL A 146 -6.60 21.31 -7.27
C VAL A 146 -5.60 22.30 -6.69
N GLU A 147 -4.33 21.92 -6.66
CA GLU A 147 -3.25 22.80 -6.19
C GLU A 147 -3.05 24.02 -7.10
N LYS A 148 -3.15 23.85 -8.43
CA LYS A 148 -3.10 24.97 -9.38
C LYS A 148 -4.25 25.94 -9.15
N GLU A 149 -5.48 25.46 -9.02
CA GLU A 149 -6.64 26.32 -8.76
C GLU A 149 -6.50 27.09 -7.44
N TRP A 150 -6.02 26.41 -6.40
CA TRP A 150 -5.71 27.05 -5.12
C TRP A 150 -4.62 28.12 -5.25
N TRP A 151 -3.57 27.82 -6.00
CA TRP A 151 -2.44 28.73 -6.21
C TRP A 151 -2.83 29.98 -7.01
N GLU A 152 -3.64 29.84 -8.06
CA GLU A 152 -4.12 30.99 -8.84
C GLU A 152 -5.03 31.91 -7.99
N LYS A 153 -5.93 31.34 -7.17
CA LYS A 153 -6.73 32.12 -6.20
C LYS A 153 -5.84 32.86 -5.20
N ARG A 154 -4.82 32.19 -4.66
CA ARG A 154 -3.87 32.80 -3.72
C ARG A 154 -3.08 33.92 -4.39
N ARG A 155 -2.58 33.71 -5.60
CA ARG A 155 -1.84 34.71 -6.37
C ARG A 155 -2.69 35.95 -6.66
N ALA A 156 -3.94 35.76 -7.08
CA ALA A 156 -4.87 36.87 -7.31
C ALA A 156 -5.14 37.68 -6.03
N SER A 157 -5.31 37.01 -4.88
CA SER A 157 -5.46 37.70 -3.59
C SER A 157 -4.23 38.56 -3.25
N ILE A 158 -3.02 38.02 -3.43
CA ILE A 158 -1.77 38.73 -3.15
C ILE A 158 -1.62 39.94 -4.09
N GLN A 159 -1.92 39.78 -5.38
CA GLN A 159 -1.89 40.88 -6.35
C GLN A 159 -2.87 42.00 -5.96
N SER A 160 -4.08 41.63 -5.52
CA SER A 160 -5.07 42.62 -5.08
C SER A 160 -4.66 43.38 -3.82
N GLU A 161 -4.01 42.70 -2.87
CA GLU A 161 -3.51 43.30 -1.63
C GLU A 161 -2.35 44.27 -1.91
N PHE A 162 -1.42 43.88 -2.78
CA PHE A 162 -0.31 44.74 -3.19
C PHE A 162 -0.76 46.01 -3.94
N MET A 163 -1.72 45.89 -4.87
CA MET A 163 -2.29 47.06 -5.56
C MET A 163 -2.99 48.01 -4.57
N LYS A 164 -3.67 47.44 -3.56
CA LYS A 164 -4.30 48.24 -2.51
C LYS A 164 -3.27 48.99 -1.67
N GLU A 165 -2.09 48.43 -1.41
CA GLU A 165 -1.00 49.11 -0.71
C GLU A 165 -0.39 50.26 -1.53
N LEU A 166 -0.32 50.12 -2.86
CA LEU A 166 0.17 51.18 -3.76
C LEU A 166 -0.81 52.36 -3.91
N ASP A 167 -2.12 52.08 -3.87
CA ASP A 167 -3.18 53.10 -3.94
C ASP A 167 -3.37 53.86 -2.62
N ILE A 168 -2.74 53.43 -1.53
CA ILE A 168 -2.58 54.25 -0.34
C ILE A 168 -1.48 55.26 -0.67
N PRO A 169 -1.80 56.55 -0.86
CA PRO A 169 -0.77 57.52 -1.17
C PRO A 169 0.21 57.59 -0.01
N THR A 170 1.49 57.79 -0.33
CA THR A 170 2.61 58.01 0.59
C THR A 170 2.47 59.33 1.38
N THR A 171 1.26 59.71 1.79
CA THR A 171 0.93 60.91 2.54
C THR A 171 0.95 60.66 4.05
N THR A 172 1.93 59.88 4.51
CA THR A 172 2.35 59.85 5.92
C THR A 172 3.88 59.75 6.05
N VAL A 173 4.64 60.34 5.12
CA VAL A 173 5.99 60.83 5.48
C VAL A 173 5.82 62.19 6.14
N GLY A 174 5.68 62.14 7.47
CA GLY A 174 5.54 63.33 8.30
C GLY A 174 5.46 63.01 9.79
N LYS A 175 6.58 62.53 10.36
CA LYS A 175 7.03 62.67 11.77
C LYS A 175 6.98 61.44 12.69
N SER A 176 8.08 60.66 12.69
CA SER A 176 8.79 60.16 13.89
C SER A 176 10.21 59.74 13.47
N SER A 177 11.20 60.64 13.53
CA SER A 177 12.28 60.65 14.54
C SER A 177 12.72 59.28 15.05
N ASP A 178 13.93 58.92 14.58
CA ASP A 178 15.03 58.21 15.23
C ASP A 178 15.02 56.69 15.46
N ASP A 179 16.08 56.10 14.91
CA ASP A 179 16.79 54.87 15.27
C ASP A 179 16.05 53.53 15.22
N ASP A 180 16.18 52.81 14.10
CA ASP A 180 16.53 51.37 14.16
C ASP A 180 17.22 50.90 12.86
N ALA A 181 18.56 50.97 12.86
CA ALA A 181 19.37 50.39 11.80
C ALA A 181 19.45 48.87 11.97
N VAL A 182 18.52 48.14 11.34
CA VAL A 182 18.60 46.67 11.27
C VAL A 182 19.63 46.27 10.22
N LEU A 183 20.84 45.99 10.70
CA LEU A 183 21.93 45.31 10.00
C LEU A 183 21.43 44.02 9.34
N VAL A 184 21.50 43.96 8.01
CA VAL A 184 21.42 42.70 7.26
C VAL A 184 22.72 41.94 7.48
N GLU A 185 22.75 41.14 8.54
CA GLU A 185 23.81 40.17 8.75
C GLU A 185 23.58 39.00 7.79
N SER A 186 24.32 39.02 6.68
CA SER A 186 24.48 37.87 5.78
C SER A 186 25.13 36.74 6.57
N ALA A 187 24.31 35.91 7.22
CA ALA A 187 24.76 34.68 7.84
C ALA A 187 25.07 33.64 6.76
N ASN A 188 26.26 33.79 6.18
CA ASN A 188 26.98 32.72 5.53
C ASN A 188 27.33 31.69 6.62
N GLY A 189 26.40 30.76 6.87
CA GLY A 189 26.50 29.73 7.90
C GLY A 189 27.48 28.63 7.50
N SER A 190 28.76 28.91 7.72
CA SER A 190 29.87 27.95 7.68
C SER A 190 29.54 26.69 8.49
N ILE A 191 29.64 25.55 7.82
CA ILE A 191 29.66 24.20 8.38
C ILE A 191 30.65 24.14 9.56
N ARG A 192 30.14 24.03 10.79
CA ARG A 192 30.94 23.67 11.96
C ARG A 192 30.93 22.16 12.13
N ASN A 193 31.97 21.54 11.60
CA ASN A 193 32.42 20.18 11.92
C ASN A 193 32.58 20.04 13.44
N LYS A 194 31.85 19.11 14.06
CA LYS A 194 32.12 18.63 15.42
C LYS A 194 32.75 17.24 15.31
N LYS A 195 34.08 17.17 15.31
CA LYS A 195 34.84 15.93 15.55
C LYS A 195 36.17 16.24 16.25
N GLY A 196 36.36 15.61 17.40
CA GLY A 196 37.53 15.64 18.28
C GLY A 196 37.03 15.32 19.70
N LYS A 197 36.93 14.05 20.13
CA LYS A 197 37.97 13.06 20.45
C LYS A 197 38.89 13.52 21.59
N LYS A 198 38.51 13.13 22.81
CA LYS A 198 39.38 12.53 23.83
C LYS A 198 38.52 11.53 24.61
#